data_AF-A0A962RG67-F1
#
_entry.id   AF-A0A962RG67-F1
#
_cell.length_a   1.000
_cell.length_b   1.000
_cell.length_c   1.000
_cell.angle_alpha   90.00
_cell.angle_beta   90.00
_cell.angle_gamma   90.00
#
_symmetry.space_group_name_H-M   'P 1'
#
loop_
_entity.id
_entity.type
_entity.pdbx_description
1 polymer ?
#
loop_
_entity_poly.entity_id
_entity_poly.type
_entity_poly.pdbx_seq_one_letter_code
_entity_poly.pdbx_strand_id
1 'polypeptide(L)'
;DTPGHTRGHIVYHFADDGIAFVGDTLFALGCGRLFEGSPAQMWQSLQKILAWPDSTRIYCAHEYTQSNARFALSVEPQNEALVERARQIDALRARGEPTVPTTLAEERQTNPFLRPTSTMLRETLGMREADDVAVFAETRKRKDNF
;
A
#
# COMPACT_ATOMS: atom_id res chain seq x y z
N ASP A 1 -3.63 17.13 -2.96
CA ASP A 1 -3.17 16.47 -4.20
C ASP A 1 -2.24 15.31 -3.92
N THR A 2 -2.52 14.19 -4.60
CA THR A 2 -1.77 12.93 -4.56
C THR A 2 -1.54 12.38 -5.98
N PRO A 3 -0.81 13.10 -6.86
CA PRO A 3 -0.54 12.63 -8.21
C PRO A 3 0.17 11.27 -8.21
N GLY A 4 -0.21 10.39 -9.12
CA GLY A 4 0.40 9.06 -9.26
C GLY A 4 -0.47 8.15 -10.10
N HIS A 5 -1.66 7.83 -9.59
CA HIS A 5 -2.65 7.05 -10.34
C HIS A 5 -3.14 7.83 -11.56
N THR A 6 -3.69 9.01 -11.30
CA THR A 6 -3.91 10.09 -12.27
C THR A 6 -3.13 11.32 -11.83
N ARG A 7 -2.92 12.29 -12.72
CA ARG A 7 -2.21 13.54 -12.36
C ARG A 7 -3.04 14.46 -11.47
N GLY A 8 -4.36 14.38 -11.57
CA GLY A 8 -5.31 15.20 -10.82
C GLY A 8 -5.85 14.54 -9.55
N HIS A 9 -5.31 13.39 -9.12
CA HIS A 9 -5.86 12.67 -7.96
C HIS A 9 -5.72 13.51 -6.67
N ILE A 10 -6.77 13.50 -5.85
CA ILE A 10 -6.82 14.14 -4.54
C ILE A 10 -7.29 13.16 -3.47
N VAL A 11 -6.97 13.45 -2.21
CA VAL A 11 -7.44 12.70 -1.04
C VAL A 11 -8.11 13.66 -0.07
N TYR A 12 -9.12 13.17 0.64
CA TYR A 12 -9.82 13.93 1.67
C TYR A 12 -9.42 13.38 3.04
N HIS A 13 -8.80 14.21 3.88
CA HIS A 13 -8.37 13.85 5.22
C HIS A 13 -9.14 14.67 6.25
N PHE A 14 -9.94 13.99 7.07
CA PHE A 14 -10.70 14.54 8.18
C PHE A 14 -9.88 14.29 9.45
N ALA A 15 -8.96 15.22 9.74
CA ALA A 15 -7.95 15.04 10.78
C ALA A 15 -8.54 14.87 12.19
N ASP A 16 -9.57 15.65 12.53
CA ASP A 16 -10.23 15.58 13.84
C ASP A 16 -11.00 14.27 14.04
N ASP A 17 -11.47 13.66 12.95
CA ASP A 17 -12.15 12.36 12.96
C ASP A 17 -11.18 11.18 12.81
N GLY A 18 -9.89 11.44 12.51
CA GLY A 18 -8.89 10.41 12.25
C GLY A 18 -9.20 9.53 11.04
N ILE A 19 -9.82 10.08 10.00
CA ILE A 19 -10.28 9.33 8.81
C ILE A 19 -9.77 9.97 7.53
N ALA A 20 -9.38 9.15 6.55
CA ALA A 20 -9.06 9.61 5.20
C ALA A 20 -9.71 8.76 4.10
N PHE A 21 -10.23 9.43 3.08
CA PHE A 21 -10.66 8.82 1.82
C PHE A 21 -9.57 9.03 0.78
N VAL A 22 -8.91 7.94 0.38
CA VAL A 22 -7.66 7.99 -0.40
C VAL A 22 -7.83 7.60 -1.87
N GLY A 23 -9.06 7.25 -2.28
CA GLY A 23 -9.37 6.83 -3.65
C GLY A 23 -8.46 5.68 -4.09
N ASP A 24 -7.76 5.91 -5.20
CA ASP A 24 -6.87 4.94 -5.85
C ASP A 24 -5.38 5.26 -5.61
N THR A 25 -5.07 6.21 -4.71
CA THR A 25 -3.68 6.49 -4.35
C THR A 25 -3.11 5.34 -3.49
N LEU A 26 -3.84 4.96 -2.43
CA LEU A 26 -3.46 3.93 -1.48
C LEU A 26 -4.60 2.91 -1.36
N PHE A 27 -4.26 1.62 -1.37
CA PHE A 27 -5.19 0.53 -1.04
C PHE A 27 -4.66 -0.22 0.17
N ALA A 28 -5.52 -0.98 0.85
CA ALA A 28 -5.00 -1.96 1.80
C ALA A 28 -4.04 -2.94 1.09
N LEU A 29 -2.79 -3.00 1.58
CA LEU A 29 -1.68 -3.77 1.02
C LEU A 29 -1.26 -3.40 -0.41
N GLY A 30 -1.71 -2.26 -0.95
CA GLY A 30 -1.47 -1.87 -2.33
C GLY A 30 -1.36 -0.37 -2.57
N CYS A 31 -1.10 0.00 -3.82
CA CYS A 31 -1.28 1.36 -4.33
C CYS A 31 -1.90 1.31 -5.74
N GLY A 32 -2.35 2.46 -6.23
CA GLY A 32 -2.84 2.61 -7.60
C GLY A 32 -1.83 2.18 -8.66
N ARG A 33 -2.34 1.67 -9.79
CA ARG A 33 -1.53 1.58 -11.01
C ARG A 33 -1.17 2.99 -11.48
N LEU A 34 0.00 3.16 -12.07
CA LEU A 34 0.50 4.46 -12.52
C LEU A 34 0.04 4.72 -13.97
N PHE A 35 -1.21 5.17 -14.15
CA PHE A 35 -1.73 5.42 -15.51
C PHE A 35 -1.20 6.73 -16.08
N GLU A 36 -1.15 7.79 -15.28
CA GLU A 36 -0.74 9.12 -15.76
C GLU A 36 0.46 9.72 -15.01
N GLY A 37 0.84 9.13 -13.88
CA GLY A 37 1.93 9.61 -13.03
C GLY A 37 3.18 8.74 -13.08
N SER A 38 4.26 9.23 -12.47
CA SER A 38 5.53 8.50 -12.32
C SER A 38 5.63 7.80 -10.95
N PRO A 39 6.56 6.83 -10.81
CA PRO A 39 6.83 6.21 -9.51
C PRO A 39 7.22 7.23 -8.43
N ALA A 40 8.03 8.24 -8.79
CA ALA A 40 8.42 9.32 -7.88
C ALA A 40 7.22 10.14 -7.41
N GLN A 41 6.28 10.45 -8.30
CA GLN A 41 5.05 11.19 -7.93
C GLN A 41 4.19 10.38 -6.96
N MET A 42 3.95 9.10 -7.26
CA MET A 42 3.16 8.24 -6.36
C MET A 42 3.86 8.07 -5.02
N TRP A 43 5.18 7.84 -5.00
CA TRP A 43 5.93 7.72 -3.74
C TRP A 43 5.83 8.98 -2.89
N GLN A 44 6.03 10.16 -3.49
CA GLN A 44 5.86 11.43 -2.79
C GLN A 44 4.43 11.62 -2.26
N SER A 45 3.42 11.18 -3.02
CA SER A 45 2.02 11.20 -2.60
C SER A 45 1.75 10.28 -1.41
N LEU A 46 2.31 9.07 -1.41
CA LEU A 46 2.22 8.14 -0.29
C LEU A 46 2.97 8.68 0.93
N GLN A 47 4.11 9.35 0.77
CA GLN A 47 4.82 9.99 1.89
C GLN A 47 3.98 11.06 2.58
N LYS A 48 3.15 11.82 1.85
CA LYS A 48 2.21 12.78 2.46
C LYS A 48 1.18 12.08 3.35
N ILE A 49 0.66 10.94 2.89
CA ILE A 49 -0.29 10.11 3.64
C ILE A 49 0.39 9.49 4.86
N LEU A 50 1.62 9.00 4.70
CA LEU A 50 2.46 8.44 5.78
C LEU A 50 2.91 9.47 6.83
N ALA A 51 2.62 10.76 6.66
CA ALA A 51 2.89 11.78 7.68
C ALA A 51 1.77 11.89 8.74
N TRP A 52 0.62 11.23 8.53
CA TRP A 52 -0.51 11.28 9.46
C TRP A 52 -0.35 10.29 10.63
N PRO A 53 -1.14 10.44 11.71
CA PRO A 53 -1.11 9.53 12.85
C PRO A 53 -1.37 8.08 12.46
N ASP A 54 -0.71 7.14 13.14
CA ASP A 54 -0.86 5.70 12.87
C ASP A 54 -2.30 5.18 13.05
N SER A 55 -3.08 5.83 13.91
CA SER A 55 -4.50 5.54 14.13
C SER A 55 -5.41 5.99 12.99
N THR A 56 -4.91 6.71 11.98
CA THR A 56 -5.73 7.21 10.87
C THR A 56 -6.34 6.05 10.10
N ARG A 57 -7.67 6.03 10.00
CA ARG A 57 -8.42 5.02 9.25
C ARG A 57 -8.46 5.39 7.77
N ILE A 58 -8.06 4.44 6.93
CA ILE A 58 -7.93 4.61 5.49
C ILE A 58 -9.08 3.91 4.77
N TYR A 59 -9.83 4.68 4.00
CA TYR A 59 -10.91 4.23 3.13
C TYR A 59 -10.49 4.37 1.67
N CYS A 60 -10.19 3.25 1.02
CA CYS A 60 -9.85 3.20 -0.40
C CYS A 60 -11.05 2.75 -1.26
N ALA A 61 -11.01 3.02 -2.57
CA ALA A 61 -12.18 2.84 -3.43
C ALA A 61 -12.47 1.39 -3.85
N HIS A 62 -11.52 0.47 -3.67
CA HIS A 62 -11.60 -0.88 -4.21
C HIS A 62 -11.24 -1.99 -3.21
N GLU A 63 -12.00 -3.08 -3.26
CA GLU A 63 -11.78 -4.32 -2.50
C GLU A 63 -10.73 -5.21 -3.20
N TYR A 64 -9.50 -4.72 -3.26
CA TYR A 64 -8.35 -5.44 -3.83
C TYR A 64 -7.49 -6.13 -2.78
N THR A 65 -7.88 -6.07 -1.52
CA THR A 65 -7.02 -6.43 -0.38
C THR A 65 -6.54 -7.87 -0.43
N GLN A 66 -7.40 -8.82 -0.83
CA GLN A 66 -6.99 -10.23 -0.95
C GLN A 66 -5.99 -10.48 -2.09
N SER A 67 -6.15 -9.83 -3.25
CA SER A 67 -5.18 -9.95 -4.33
C SER A 67 -3.87 -9.22 -4.01
N ASN A 68 -3.96 -8.08 -3.33
CA ASN A 68 -2.81 -7.36 -2.79
C ASN A 68 -2.05 -8.20 -1.75
N ALA A 69 -2.74 -8.91 -0.86
CA ALA A 69 -2.12 -9.82 0.11
C ALA A 69 -1.31 -10.93 -0.55
N ARG A 70 -1.85 -11.55 -1.60
CA ARG A 70 -1.11 -12.57 -2.37
C ARG A 70 0.18 -12.02 -2.98
N PHE A 71 0.13 -10.81 -3.54
CA PHE A 71 1.33 -10.15 -4.06
C PHE A 71 2.31 -9.78 -2.94
N ALA A 72 1.82 -9.19 -1.85
CA ALA A 72 2.67 -8.79 -0.72
C ALA A 72 3.42 -10.00 -0.14
N LEU A 73 2.74 -11.15 -0.01
CA LEU A 73 3.36 -12.40 0.46
C LEU A 73 4.39 -12.97 -0.51
N SER A 74 4.31 -12.67 -1.81
CA SER A 74 5.33 -13.12 -2.77
C SER A 74 6.62 -12.31 -2.68
N VAL A 75 6.56 -11.08 -2.12
CA VAL A 75 7.72 -10.18 -1.98
C VAL A 75 8.25 -10.03 -0.55
N GLU A 76 7.42 -10.27 0.48
CA GLU A 76 7.83 -10.31 1.89
C GLU A 76 7.25 -11.56 2.61
N PRO A 77 7.61 -12.79 2.20
CA PRO A 77 6.97 -14.03 2.68
C PRO A 77 7.20 -14.33 4.16
N GLN A 78 8.21 -13.73 4.78
CA GLN A 78 8.59 -13.93 6.18
C GLN A 78 8.15 -12.78 7.08
N ASN A 79 7.39 -11.80 6.56
CA ASN A 79 6.82 -10.73 7.37
C ASN A 79 5.62 -11.29 8.17
N GLU A 80 5.84 -11.63 9.45
CA GLU A 80 4.84 -12.27 10.31
C GLU A 80 3.54 -11.46 10.43
N ALA A 81 3.63 -10.13 10.52
CA ALA A 81 2.46 -9.25 10.57
C ALA A 81 1.64 -9.36 9.27
N LEU A 82 2.30 -9.41 8.12
CA LEU A 82 1.66 -9.60 6.82
C LEU A 82 1.04 -10.99 6.69
N VAL A 83 1.74 -12.04 7.14
CA VAL A 83 1.25 -13.42 7.13
C VAL A 83 -0.04 -13.54 7.93
N GLU A 84 -0.06 -12.98 9.13
CA GLU A 84 -1.25 -13.02 9.98
C GLU A 84 -2.39 -12.18 9.39
N ARG A 85 -2.09 -10.98 8.92
CA ARG A 85 -3.08 -10.11 8.29
C ARG A 85 -3.69 -10.74 7.04
N ALA A 86 -2.91 -11.45 6.23
CA ALA A 86 -3.40 -12.17 5.06
C ALA A 86 -4.42 -13.25 5.42
N ARG A 87 -4.20 -14.01 6.51
CA ARG A 87 -5.19 -14.99 7.01
C ARG A 87 -6.50 -14.34 7.43
N GLN A 88 -6.42 -13.20 8.11
CA GLN A 88 -7.60 -12.44 8.52
C GLN A 88 -8.39 -11.92 7.32
N ILE A 89 -7.67 -11.40 6.31
CA ILE A 89 -8.26 -10.97 5.03
C ILE A 89 -8.98 -12.14 4.35
N ASP A 90 -8.35 -13.31 4.24
CA ASP A 90 -8.97 -14.50 3.64
C ASP A 90 -10.24 -14.91 4.40
N ALA A 91 -10.22 -14.87 5.74
CA ALA A 91 -11.38 -15.19 6.56
C ALA A 91 -12.54 -14.19 6.37
N LEU A 92 -12.25 -12.89 6.30
CA LEU A 92 -13.24 -11.84 6.01
C LEU A 92 -13.87 -12.05 4.62
N ARG A 93 -13.03 -12.23 3.60
CA ARG A 93 -13.48 -12.40 2.21
C ARG A 93 -14.27 -13.69 2.00
N ALA A 94 -13.92 -14.77 2.70
CA ALA A 94 -14.70 -16.01 2.69
C ALA A 94 -16.14 -15.83 3.22
N ARG A 95 -16.37 -14.82 4.07
CA ARG A 95 -17.71 -14.44 4.57
C ARG A 95 -18.38 -13.32 3.77
N GLY A 96 -17.74 -12.84 2.71
CA GLY A 96 -18.24 -11.70 1.93
C GLY A 96 -18.10 -10.34 2.64
N GLU A 97 -17.33 -10.27 3.73
CA GLU A 97 -17.15 -9.05 4.52
C GLU A 97 -16.08 -8.13 3.90
N PRO A 98 -16.27 -6.79 3.96
CA PRO A 98 -15.27 -5.84 3.48
C PRO A 98 -14.00 -5.88 4.34
N THR A 99 -12.88 -5.55 3.74
CA THR A 99 -11.57 -5.45 4.43
C THR A 99 -11.14 -4.00 4.70
N VAL A 100 -12.05 -3.06 4.42
CA VAL A 100 -11.90 -1.62 4.66
C VAL A 100 -12.83 -1.18 5.80
N PRO A 101 -12.45 -0.15 6.57
CA PRO A 101 -11.17 0.56 6.49
C PRO A 101 -10.02 -0.25 7.09
N THR A 102 -8.80 0.12 6.71
CA THR A 102 -7.58 -0.26 7.43
C THR A 102 -7.05 0.94 8.22
N THR A 103 -5.93 0.80 8.92
CA THR A 103 -5.20 1.88 9.59
C THR A 103 -3.82 2.09 8.98
N LEU A 104 -3.27 3.31 9.10
CA LEU A 104 -1.88 3.55 8.68
C LEU A 104 -0.87 2.68 9.45
N ALA A 105 -1.14 2.38 10.73
CA ALA A 105 -0.34 1.46 11.52
C ALA A 105 -0.17 0.10 10.84
N GLU A 106 -1.29 -0.52 10.42
CA GLU A 106 -1.28 -1.80 9.73
C GLU A 106 -0.60 -1.69 8.36
N GLU A 107 -0.90 -0.66 7.59
CA GLU A 107 -0.32 -0.47 6.26
C GLU A 107 1.20 -0.29 6.29
N ARG A 108 1.77 0.43 7.27
CA ARG A 108 3.23 0.52 7.44
C ARG A 108 3.89 -0.85 7.69
N GLN A 109 3.20 -1.73 8.39
CA GLN A 109 3.74 -3.04 8.76
C GLN A 109 3.64 -4.03 7.61
N THR A 110 2.64 -3.92 6.73
CA THR A 110 2.31 -5.01 5.81
C THR A 110 2.20 -4.59 4.34
N ASN A 111 2.11 -3.30 4.01
CA ASN A 111 1.99 -2.85 2.62
C ASN A 111 3.37 -2.67 1.98
N PRO A 112 3.75 -3.47 0.96
CA PRO A 112 5.08 -3.41 0.37
C PRO A 112 5.37 -2.05 -0.29
N PHE A 113 4.34 -1.30 -0.71
CA PHE A 113 4.50 0.04 -1.28
C PHE A 113 4.82 1.13 -0.27
N LEU A 114 4.64 0.85 1.03
CA LEU A 114 4.98 1.76 2.14
C LEU A 114 6.26 1.34 2.85
N ARG A 115 6.93 0.30 2.34
CA ARG A 115 8.08 -0.36 2.96
C ARG A 115 9.33 -0.40 2.07
N PRO A 116 9.64 0.63 1.25
CA PRO A 116 10.83 0.58 0.38
C PRO A 116 12.14 0.50 1.18
N THR A 117 12.14 0.83 2.47
CA THR A 117 13.29 0.68 3.38
C THR A 117 13.43 -0.73 3.99
N SER A 118 12.46 -1.62 3.79
CA SER A 118 12.48 -2.99 4.32
C SER A 118 13.65 -3.78 3.73
N THR A 119 14.53 -4.30 4.59
CA THR A 119 15.63 -5.18 4.18
C THR A 119 15.10 -6.41 3.44
N MET A 120 14.04 -7.04 3.95
CA MET A 120 13.44 -8.23 3.32
C MET A 120 12.94 -7.94 1.91
N LEU A 121 12.17 -6.85 1.74
CA LEU A 121 11.68 -6.45 0.43
C LEU A 121 12.86 -6.20 -0.52
N ARG A 122 13.84 -5.41 -0.10
CA ARG A 122 15.04 -5.11 -0.90
C ARG A 122 15.81 -6.37 -1.29
N GLU A 123 15.91 -7.36 -0.41
CA GLU A 123 16.54 -8.64 -0.71
C GLU A 123 15.78 -9.45 -1.75
N THR A 124 14.46 -9.59 -1.58
CA THR A 124 13.60 -10.30 -2.54
C THR A 124 13.57 -9.62 -3.91
N LEU A 125 13.74 -8.30 -3.95
CA LEU A 125 13.85 -7.54 -5.19
C LEU A 125 15.26 -7.56 -5.81
N GLY A 126 16.30 -7.94 -5.05
CA GLY A 126 17.69 -7.84 -5.50
C GLY A 126 18.22 -6.40 -5.53
N MET A 127 17.71 -5.53 -4.65
CA MET A 127 17.88 -4.08 -4.64
C MET A 127 18.41 -3.54 -3.30
N ARG A 128 19.31 -4.26 -2.62
CA ARG A 128 19.84 -3.91 -1.28
C ARG A 128 20.29 -2.45 -1.18
N GLU A 129 21.07 -1.97 -2.15
CA GLU A 129 21.69 -0.64 -2.17
C GLU A 129 20.94 0.41 -3.01
N ALA A 130 19.73 0.09 -3.52
CA ALA A 130 18.98 1.03 -4.35
C ALA A 130 18.34 2.16 -3.53
N ASP A 131 18.02 3.29 -4.14
CA ASP A 131 17.19 4.29 -3.46
C ASP A 131 15.73 3.82 -3.30
N ASP A 132 15.00 4.43 -2.36
CA ASP A 132 13.63 4.04 -2.04
C ASP A 132 12.65 4.18 -3.22
N VAL A 133 12.86 5.17 -4.11
CA VAL A 133 12.01 5.38 -5.28
C VAL A 133 12.21 4.25 -6.29
N ALA A 134 13.45 3.81 -6.49
CA ALA A 134 13.75 2.65 -7.33
C ALA A 134 13.14 1.36 -6.79
N VAL A 135 13.21 1.12 -5.47
CA VAL A 135 12.58 -0.05 -4.81
C VAL A 135 11.06 -0.01 -4.97
N PHE A 136 10.44 1.16 -4.76
CA PHE A 136 9.02 1.37 -4.99
C PHE A 136 8.63 1.08 -6.45
N ALA A 137 9.40 1.61 -7.41
CA ALA A 137 9.15 1.44 -8.84
C ALA A 137 9.22 -0.03 -9.27
N GLU A 138 10.22 -0.77 -8.80
CA GLU A 138 10.34 -2.21 -9.09
C GLU A 138 9.21 -3.01 -8.44
N THR A 139 8.83 -2.68 -7.19
CA THR A 139 7.68 -3.32 -6.53
C THR A 139 6.40 -3.12 -7.35
N ARG A 140 6.18 -1.89 -7.86
CA ARG A 140 5.04 -1.57 -8.73
C ARG A 140 5.06 -2.37 -10.01
N LYS A 141 6.21 -2.44 -10.67
CA LYS A 141 6.42 -3.21 -11.89
C LYS A 141 6.15 -4.70 -11.67
N ARG A 142 6.62 -5.30 -10.57
CA ARG A 142 6.33 -6.71 -10.26
C ARG A 142 4.85 -6.95 -10.02
N LYS A 143 4.17 -6.06 -9.30
CA LYS A 143 2.71 -6.19 -9.08
C LYS A 143 1.90 -6.05 -10.35
N ASP A 144 2.36 -5.25 -11.31
CA ASP A 144 1.69 -5.09 -12.60
C ASP A 144 1.80 -6.35 -13.49
N ASN A 145 2.73 -7.26 -13.19
CA ASN A 145 2.99 -8.51 -13.92
C ASN A 145 2.72 -9.78 -13.08
N PHE A 146 2.05 -9.66 -11.92
CA PHE A 146 1.71 -10.76 -11.01
C PHE A 146 0.26 -11.21 -11.22
#